data_AF-A0A519HQL3-F1
#
_entry.id   AF-A0A519HQL3-F1
#
_cell.length_a   1.000
_cell.length_b   1.000
_cell.length_c   1.000
_cell.angle_alpha   90.00
_cell.angle_beta   90.00
_cell.angle_gamma   90.00
#
_symmetry.space_group_name_H-M   'P 1'
#
loop_
_entity.id
_entity.type
_entity.pdbx_description
1 polymer ?
#
loop_
_entity_poly.entity_id
_entity_poly.type
_entity_poly.pdbx_seq_one_letter_code
_entity_poly.pdbx_strand_id
1 'polypeptide(L)'
;MTRLLFTSLLAVLGTLGTVGQAAANGAHVATFKNVSGSIGIDRNEARMDAVSGMPLFVSDRIVSSPGASAGIVFNDGTQLTVGPSTDIQVRDYTFEPKQSKYEFFVYLAKGAAVYTSGMIGRFAPEVVKVATPTATIGIRGTKFIIEAD
;
A
#
# COMPACT_ATOMS: atom_id res chain seq x y z
N MET A 1 26.01 32.18 -67.64
CA MET A 1 27.02 31.27 -67.08
C MET A 1 26.49 30.80 -65.73
N THR A 2 25.63 29.77 -65.72
CA THR A 2 25.96 28.38 -65.30
C THR A 2 26.28 28.34 -63.80
N ARG A 3 25.39 27.93 -62.88
CA ARG A 3 25.05 26.54 -62.45
C ARG A 3 23.88 26.62 -61.40
N LEU A 4 22.74 25.90 -61.46
CA LEU A 4 22.48 24.47 -61.13
C LEU A 4 23.12 24.04 -59.79
N LEU A 5 22.52 23.46 -58.74
CA LEU A 5 21.36 22.55 -58.53
C LEU A 5 21.20 22.30 -57.00
N PHE A 6 20.00 21.84 -56.58
CA PHE A 6 19.71 20.86 -55.48
C PHE A 6 19.96 21.34 -54.03
N THR A 7 19.13 21.08 -52.99
CA THR A 7 18.46 19.82 -52.60
C THR A 7 17.49 20.06 -51.40
N SER A 8 16.30 19.43 -51.44
CA SER A 8 15.54 18.72 -50.37
C SER A 8 15.52 19.26 -48.92
N LEU A 9 14.36 19.61 -48.35
CA LEU A 9 13.44 18.74 -47.59
C LEU A 9 14.01 18.19 -46.26
N LEU A 10 13.59 18.76 -45.12
CA LEU A 10 13.07 17.96 -43.99
C LEU A 10 12.38 18.87 -42.95
N ALA A 11 11.05 18.72 -42.84
CA ALA A 11 10.28 19.24 -41.72
C ALA A 11 10.54 18.34 -40.51
N VAL A 12 11.17 18.86 -39.46
CA VAL A 12 11.31 18.14 -38.18
C VAL A 12 10.19 18.60 -37.25
N LEU A 13 9.11 17.84 -37.30
CA LEU A 13 8.08 17.76 -36.26
C LEU A 13 8.71 17.10 -35.02
N GLY A 14 9.12 17.91 -34.04
CA GLY A 14 9.58 17.43 -32.73
C GLY A 14 8.41 17.42 -31.74
N THR A 15 7.78 16.27 -31.59
CA THR A 15 6.61 15.98 -30.76
C THR A 15 6.78 16.32 -29.29
N LEU A 16 5.79 17.00 -28.70
CA LEU A 16 5.64 17.19 -27.26
C LEU A 16 5.61 15.81 -26.56
N GLY A 17 6.56 15.57 -25.67
CA GLY A 17 6.52 14.45 -24.75
C GLY A 17 5.42 14.69 -23.73
N THR A 18 4.25 14.07 -23.92
CA THR A 18 3.24 13.94 -22.88
C THR A 18 3.77 12.97 -21.84
N VAL A 19 4.23 13.49 -20.70
CA VAL A 19 4.47 12.68 -19.50
C VAL A 19 3.11 12.16 -19.06
N GLY A 20 2.83 10.90 -19.36
CA GLY A 20 1.62 10.21 -18.90
C GLY A 20 1.62 10.19 -17.38
N GLN A 21 0.73 10.96 -16.76
CA GLN A 21 0.41 10.77 -15.35
C GLN A 21 -0.30 9.42 -15.23
N ALA A 22 0.42 8.42 -14.72
CA ALA A 22 -0.18 7.20 -14.25
C ALA A 22 -0.98 7.53 -12.97
N ALA A 23 -2.22 7.99 -13.15
CA ALA A 23 -3.18 8.05 -12.07
C ALA A 23 -3.53 6.61 -11.69
N ALA A 24 -2.95 6.12 -10.60
CA ALA A 24 -3.42 4.90 -9.95
C ALA A 24 -4.87 5.17 -9.51
N ASN A 25 -5.81 4.56 -10.23
CA ASN A 25 -7.23 4.92 -10.25
C ASN A 25 -8.02 4.28 -9.09
N GLY A 26 -7.47 4.29 -7.88
CA GLY A 26 -8.08 3.74 -6.67
C GLY A 26 -8.05 4.74 -5.52
N ALA A 27 -9.05 4.71 -4.63
CA ALA A 27 -8.96 5.43 -3.36
C ALA A 27 -7.91 4.73 -2.48
N HIS A 28 -6.96 5.50 -1.93
CA HIS A 28 -6.02 4.95 -0.95
C HIS A 28 -6.78 4.52 0.30
N VAL A 29 -6.30 3.47 0.97
CA VAL A 29 -6.93 2.87 2.15
C VAL A 29 -6.19 3.16 3.44
N ALA A 30 -4.91 3.49 3.33
CA ALA A 30 -4.06 3.82 4.47
C ALA A 30 -2.92 4.74 4.05
N THR A 31 -2.21 5.26 5.05
CA THR A 31 -1.02 6.11 4.87
C THR A 31 0.13 5.62 5.77
N PHE A 32 1.33 5.57 5.22
CA PHE A 32 2.55 5.27 6.00
C PHE A 32 2.91 6.41 6.95
N LYS A 33 3.41 6.06 8.13
CA LYS A 33 3.86 6.96 9.19
C LYS A 33 5.15 6.39 9.81
N ASN A 34 6.04 7.27 10.26
CA ASN A 34 7.25 6.90 11.00
C ASN A 34 8.05 5.76 10.33
N VAL A 35 8.23 5.85 9.01
CA VAL A 35 9.03 4.86 8.26
C VAL A 35 10.50 5.00 8.66
N SER A 36 11.10 3.89 9.09
CA SER A 36 12.51 3.77 9.45
C SER A 36 13.12 2.52 8.81
N GLY A 37 14.30 2.67 8.21
CA GLY A 37 14.94 1.61 7.43
C GLY A 37 14.28 1.40 6.06
N SER A 38 14.56 0.26 5.44
CA SER A 38 14.02 -0.09 4.11
C SER A 38 12.71 -0.88 4.25
N ILE A 39 11.64 -0.27 3.75
CA ILE A 39 10.31 -0.85 3.64
C ILE A 39 9.92 -0.82 2.16
N GLY A 40 9.81 -1.99 1.53
CA GLY A 40 9.34 -2.12 0.16
C GLY A 40 7.83 -2.26 0.09
N ILE A 41 7.23 -1.71 -0.95
CA ILE A 41 5.84 -1.92 -1.36
C ILE A 41 5.88 -2.59 -2.73
N ASP A 42 5.39 -3.82 -2.79
CA ASP A 42 5.13 -4.52 -4.04
C ASP A 42 3.67 -4.23 -4.44
N ARG A 43 3.48 -3.44 -5.51
CA ARG A 43 2.18 -3.04 -6.06
C ARG A 43 2.10 -3.44 -7.53
N ASN A 44 1.27 -4.44 -7.84
CA ASN A 44 1.22 -5.06 -9.17
C ASN A 44 2.62 -5.53 -9.59
N GLU A 45 3.15 -5.03 -10.69
CA GLU A 45 4.49 -5.34 -11.21
C GLU A 45 5.57 -4.32 -10.78
N ALA A 46 5.20 -3.33 -9.97
CA ALA A 46 6.11 -2.28 -9.51
C ALA A 46 6.51 -2.51 -8.05
N ARG A 47 7.80 -2.34 -7.77
CA ARG A 47 8.34 -2.26 -6.41
C ARG A 47 8.82 -0.84 -6.14
N MET A 48 8.44 -0.30 -4.99
CA MET A 48 8.83 1.04 -4.54
C MET A 48 9.16 1.05 -3.07
N ASP A 49 10.00 1.99 -2.64
CA ASP A 49 10.28 2.19 -1.22
C ASP A 49 9.21 3.06 -0.57
N ALA A 50 8.70 2.62 0.58
CA ALA A 50 7.76 3.39 1.35
C ALA A 50 8.45 4.61 1.98
N VAL A 51 7.76 5.74 1.97
CA VAL A 51 8.13 6.93 2.76
C VAL A 51 6.95 7.37 3.59
N SER A 52 7.21 8.07 4.69
CA SER A 52 6.15 8.63 5.52
C SER A 52 5.26 9.57 4.70
N GLY A 53 3.94 9.42 4.81
CA GLY A 53 2.96 10.14 4.01
C GLY A 53 2.57 9.45 2.70
N MET A 54 3.26 8.38 2.29
CA MET A 54 2.90 7.63 1.09
C MET A 54 1.56 6.90 1.26
N PRO A 55 0.67 6.93 0.26
CA PRO A 55 -0.57 6.17 0.28
C PRO A 55 -0.34 4.67 0.04
N LEU A 56 -1.18 3.88 0.68
CA LEU A 56 -1.28 2.44 0.54
C LEU A 56 -2.66 2.09 -0.02
N PHE A 57 -2.71 1.06 -0.87
CA PHE A 57 -3.91 0.62 -1.57
C PHE A 57 -4.19 -0.85 -1.28
N VAL A 58 -5.42 -1.28 -1.56
CA VAL A 58 -5.79 -2.70 -1.51
C VAL A 58 -4.87 -3.51 -2.43
N SER A 59 -4.55 -4.73 -2.04
CA SER A 59 -3.59 -5.66 -2.67
C SER A 59 -2.11 -5.31 -2.51
N ASP A 60 -1.75 -4.14 -1.96
CA ASP A 60 -0.35 -3.82 -1.67
C ASP A 60 0.26 -4.84 -0.70
N ARG A 61 1.46 -5.31 -1.03
CA ARG A 61 2.30 -6.12 -0.14
C ARG A 61 3.46 -5.27 0.37
N ILE A 62 3.69 -5.31 1.67
CA ILE A 62 4.66 -4.51 2.40
C ILE A 62 5.71 -5.47 2.95
N VAL A 63 6.97 -5.23 2.59
CA VAL A 63 8.10 -6.06 2.99
C VAL A 63 9.12 -5.21 3.72
N SER A 64 9.36 -5.49 5.00
CA SER A 64 10.37 -4.79 5.80
C SER A 64 11.69 -5.55 5.83
N SER A 65 12.79 -4.79 5.73
CA SER A 65 14.14 -5.32 5.93
C SER A 65 14.44 -5.58 7.41
N PRO A 66 15.53 -6.31 7.73
CA PRO A 66 16.01 -6.40 9.10
C PRO A 66 16.27 -5.01 9.69
N GLY A 67 15.81 -4.78 10.93
CA GLY A 67 15.93 -3.49 11.63
C GLY A 67 15.00 -2.38 11.12
N ALA A 68 14.18 -2.62 10.10
CA ALA A 68 13.22 -1.65 9.59
C ALA A 68 11.91 -1.69 10.40
N SER A 69 11.20 -0.56 10.46
CA SER A 69 9.85 -0.49 11.02
C SER A 69 9.04 0.62 10.36
N ALA A 70 7.72 0.48 10.36
CA ALA A 70 6.82 1.51 9.88
C ALA A 70 5.47 1.44 10.60
N GLY A 71 4.86 2.60 10.82
CA GLY A 71 3.44 2.70 11.14
C GLY A 71 2.61 2.83 9.87
N ILE A 72 1.42 2.25 9.89
CA ILE A 72 0.42 2.37 8.83
C ILE A 72 -0.88 2.78 9.52
N VAL A 73 -1.51 3.86 9.05
CA VAL A 73 -2.78 4.35 9.58
C VAL A 73 -3.83 4.24 8.48
N PHE A 74 -4.82 3.39 8.69
CA PHE A 74 -5.95 3.19 7.77
C PHE A 74 -6.99 4.30 7.92
N ASN A 75 -7.83 4.48 6.90
CA ASN A 75 -8.85 5.54 6.86
C ASN A 75 -9.92 5.42 7.95
N ASP A 76 -10.09 4.23 8.53
CA ASP A 76 -11.01 3.98 9.65
C ASP A 76 -10.36 4.27 11.01
N GLY A 77 -9.10 4.71 11.02
CA GLY A 77 -8.29 4.95 12.21
C GLY A 77 -7.58 3.71 12.75
N THR A 78 -7.68 2.55 12.09
CA THR A 78 -6.90 1.37 12.46
C THR A 78 -5.42 1.66 12.30
N GLN A 79 -4.62 1.25 13.28
CA GLN A 79 -3.16 1.41 13.25
C GLN A 79 -2.49 0.04 13.19
N LEU A 80 -1.56 -0.09 12.26
CA LEU A 80 -0.75 -1.29 12.07
C LEU A 80 0.72 -0.88 12.07
N THR A 81 1.47 -1.33 13.08
CA THR A 81 2.92 -1.13 13.11
C THR A 81 3.60 -2.39 12.62
N VAL A 82 4.36 -2.26 11.55
CA VAL A 82 5.16 -3.33 10.93
C VAL A 82 6.54 -3.36 11.58
N GLY A 83 6.93 -4.53 12.10
CA GLY A 83 8.24 -4.79 12.67
C GLY A 83 9.31 -5.14 11.62
N PRO A 84 10.51 -5.55 12.05
CA PRO A 84 11.60 -5.96 11.16
C PRO A 84 11.32 -7.31 10.49
N SER A 85 11.88 -7.52 9.30
CA SER A 85 11.80 -8.80 8.56
C SER A 85 10.37 -9.30 8.29
N THR A 86 9.41 -8.39 8.22
CA THR A 86 7.98 -8.64 8.11
C THR A 86 7.54 -8.64 6.65
N ASP A 87 6.59 -9.51 6.34
CA ASP A 87 5.88 -9.57 5.06
C ASP A 87 4.38 -9.58 5.32
N ILE A 88 3.70 -8.51 4.91
CA ILE A 88 2.29 -8.30 5.19
C ILE A 88 1.58 -7.81 3.94
N GLN A 89 0.36 -8.27 3.70
CA GLN A 89 -0.44 -7.87 2.56
C GLN A 89 -1.81 -7.37 3.00
N VAL A 90 -2.22 -6.22 2.47
CA VAL A 90 -3.58 -5.71 2.62
C VAL A 90 -4.44 -6.38 1.57
N ARG A 91 -5.26 -7.33 1.99
CA ARG A 91 -6.06 -8.17 1.07
C ARG A 91 -7.33 -7.46 0.68
N ASP A 92 -8.13 -7.09 1.66
CA ASP A 92 -9.41 -6.41 1.49
C ASP A 92 -9.51 -5.25 2.45
N TYR A 93 -10.09 -4.15 1.97
CA TYR A 93 -10.41 -3.02 2.81
C TYR A 93 -11.56 -2.24 2.20
N THR A 94 -12.64 -2.09 2.97
CA THR A 94 -13.79 -1.26 2.64
C THR A 94 -14.19 -0.49 3.89
N PHE A 95 -14.29 0.84 3.80
CA PHE A 95 -14.77 1.69 4.89
C PHE A 95 -15.76 2.71 4.37
N GLU A 96 -17.05 2.33 4.36
CA GLU A 96 -18.13 3.21 3.91
C GLU A 96 -19.21 3.33 5.00
N PRO A 97 -18.98 4.19 6.03
CA PRO A 97 -19.87 4.28 7.18
C PRO A 97 -21.29 4.73 6.83
N LYS A 98 -21.47 5.50 5.74
CA LYS A 98 -22.79 5.93 5.27
C LYS A 98 -23.63 4.78 4.67
N GLN A 99 -22.97 3.74 4.15
CA GLN A 99 -23.61 2.59 3.52
C GLN A 99 -23.58 1.35 4.44
N SER A 100 -23.01 1.47 5.64
CA SER A 100 -22.75 0.33 6.54
C SER A 100 -21.99 -0.81 5.87
N LYS A 101 -21.08 -0.49 4.95
CA LYS A 101 -20.21 -1.47 4.29
C LYS A 101 -18.81 -1.40 4.87
N TYR A 102 -18.36 -2.53 5.40
CA TYR A 102 -17.09 -2.64 6.08
C TYR A 102 -16.41 -3.95 5.70
N GLU A 103 -15.12 -3.88 5.40
CA GLU A 103 -14.26 -5.04 5.26
C GLU A 103 -12.87 -4.65 5.74
N PHE A 104 -12.20 -5.55 6.47
CA PHE A 104 -10.81 -5.37 6.84
C PHE A 104 -10.14 -6.73 6.86
N PHE A 105 -9.27 -6.99 5.89
CA PHE A 105 -8.48 -8.21 5.86
C PHE A 105 -7.01 -7.92 5.57
N VAL A 106 -6.17 -8.28 6.54
CA VAL A 106 -4.72 -8.25 6.42
C VAL A 106 -4.14 -9.65 6.62
N TYR A 107 -3.18 -10.02 5.77
CA TYR A 107 -2.46 -11.28 5.85
C TYR A 107 -0.99 -11.03 6.19
N LEU A 108 -0.54 -11.49 7.36
CA LEU A 108 0.85 -11.47 7.80
C LEU A 108 1.49 -12.81 7.44
N ALA A 109 2.33 -12.84 6.42
CA ALA A 109 3.00 -14.07 6.00
C ALA A 109 4.12 -14.47 6.97
N LYS A 110 4.89 -13.48 7.47
CA LYS A 110 5.96 -13.68 8.46
C LYS A 110 6.32 -12.37 9.17
N GLY A 111 7.08 -12.49 10.25
CA GLY A 111 7.57 -11.39 11.07
C GLY A 111 6.55 -10.96 12.11
N ALA A 112 6.63 -9.72 12.56
CA ALA A 112 5.78 -9.20 13.62
C ALA A 112 5.04 -7.92 13.22
N ALA A 113 3.84 -7.76 13.75
CA ALA A 113 3.06 -6.54 13.63
C ALA A 113 2.26 -6.24 14.91
N VAL A 114 2.06 -4.96 15.20
CA VAL A 114 1.16 -4.51 16.27
C VAL A 114 -0.08 -3.92 15.63
N TYR A 115 -1.23 -4.49 15.95
CA TYR A 115 -2.51 -4.02 15.47
C TYR A 115 -3.25 -3.27 16.59
N THR A 116 -3.86 -2.13 16.26
CA THR A 116 -4.79 -1.40 17.13
C THR A 116 -6.07 -1.07 16.36
N SER A 117 -7.19 -1.51 16.90
CA SER A 117 -8.50 -1.41 16.23
C SER A 117 -8.93 0.05 15.99
N GLY A 118 -9.37 0.33 14.76
CA GLY A 118 -10.09 1.55 14.38
C GLY A 118 -11.61 1.40 14.48
N MET A 119 -12.32 2.19 13.68
CA MET A 119 -13.79 2.22 13.65
C MET A 119 -14.40 0.91 13.17
N ILE A 120 -13.81 0.22 12.18
CA ILE A 120 -14.37 -1.06 11.69
C ILE A 120 -14.36 -2.08 12.82
N GLY A 121 -13.25 -2.23 13.55
CA GLY A 121 -13.16 -3.15 14.68
C GLY A 121 -14.07 -2.81 15.87
N ARG A 122 -14.68 -1.62 15.89
CA ARG A 122 -15.68 -1.21 16.89
C ARG A 122 -17.11 -1.44 16.41
N PHE A 123 -17.40 -1.10 15.16
CA PHE A 123 -18.77 -1.15 14.61
C PHE A 123 -19.13 -2.49 13.97
N ALA A 124 -18.16 -3.16 13.36
CA ALA A 124 -18.31 -4.44 12.68
C ALA A 124 -17.11 -5.36 12.98
N PRO A 125 -16.89 -5.74 14.25
CA PRO A 125 -15.76 -6.59 14.64
C PRO A 125 -15.68 -7.92 13.87
N GLU A 126 -16.81 -8.48 13.47
CA GLU A 126 -16.94 -9.73 12.72
C GLU A 126 -16.32 -9.71 11.32
N VAL A 127 -16.17 -8.52 10.71
CA VAL A 127 -15.53 -8.38 9.39
C VAL A 127 -14.03 -8.15 9.47
N VAL A 128 -13.49 -7.95 10.68
CA VAL A 128 -12.07 -7.72 10.87
C VAL A 128 -11.33 -9.04 10.96
N LYS A 129 -10.46 -9.27 9.98
CA LYS A 129 -9.66 -10.48 9.85
C LYS A 129 -8.19 -10.13 9.77
N VAL A 130 -7.40 -10.75 10.65
CA VAL A 130 -5.94 -10.80 10.53
C VAL A 130 -5.55 -12.26 10.46
N ALA A 131 -4.89 -12.68 9.39
CA ALA A 131 -4.49 -14.07 9.23
C ALA A 131 -2.98 -14.21 9.06
N THR A 132 -2.48 -15.36 9.48
CA THR A 132 -1.12 -15.86 9.30
C THR A 132 -1.19 -17.23 8.61
N PRO A 133 -0.07 -17.83 8.18
CA PRO A 133 -0.09 -19.19 7.63
C PRO A 133 -0.72 -20.23 8.57
N THR A 134 -0.63 -20.03 9.89
CA THR A 134 -1.02 -21.00 10.90
C THR A 134 -2.33 -20.68 11.61
N ALA A 135 -2.80 -19.43 11.55
CA ALA A 135 -3.99 -19.00 12.30
C ALA A 135 -4.75 -17.86 11.61
N THR A 136 -6.03 -17.74 11.95
CA THR A 136 -6.83 -16.55 11.64
C THR A 136 -7.37 -15.98 12.94
N ILE A 137 -7.19 -14.67 13.13
CA ILE A 137 -7.56 -13.93 14.32
C ILE A 137 -8.77 -13.07 13.98
N GLY A 138 -9.89 -13.33 14.64
CA GLY A 138 -11.06 -12.44 14.66
C GLY A 138 -10.93 -11.43 15.81
N ILE A 139 -11.30 -10.17 15.57
CA ILE A 139 -11.02 -9.07 16.50
C ILE A 139 -12.31 -8.43 17.00
N ARG A 140 -12.49 -8.32 18.32
CA ARG A 140 -13.62 -7.61 18.95
C ARG A 140 -13.15 -6.40 19.76
N GLY A 141 -12.53 -5.43 19.08
CA GLY A 141 -12.03 -4.19 19.68
C GLY A 141 -10.85 -4.42 20.62
N THR A 142 -9.62 -4.49 20.09
CA THR A 142 -8.42 -4.78 20.89
C THR A 142 -7.16 -4.17 20.26
N LYS A 143 -6.10 -4.07 21.08
CA LYS A 143 -4.70 -3.88 20.65
C LYS A 143 -3.94 -5.16 20.96
N PHE A 144 -3.24 -5.73 19.98
CA PHE A 144 -2.48 -6.95 20.16
C PHE A 144 -1.27 -7.02 19.23
N ILE A 145 -0.40 -7.97 19.52
CA ILE A 145 0.80 -8.26 18.74
C ILE A 145 0.52 -9.56 17.98
N ILE A 146 0.87 -9.58 16.69
CA ILE A 146 0.89 -10.79 15.87
C ILE A 146 2.34 -11.07 15.53
N GLU A 147 2.73 -12.34 15.66
CA GLU A 147 4.02 -12.86 15.25
C GLU A 147 3.79 -14.14 14.44
N ALA A 148 4.51 -14.28 13.34
CA ALA A 148 4.45 -15.44 12.45
C ALA A 148 5.87 -15.77 11.98
N ASP A 149 6.25 -17.04 12.09
CA ASP A 149 7.56 -17.56 11.69
C ASP A 149 7.50 -18.32 10.36
#